data_AF-A0A2J6HL06-F1
#
_entry.id   AF-A0A2J6HL06-F1
#
_cell.length_a   1.000
_cell.length_b   1.000
_cell.length_c   1.000
_cell.angle_alpha   90.00
_cell.angle_beta   90.00
_cell.angle_gamma   90.00
#
_symmetry.space_group_name_H-M   'P 1'
#
loop_
_entity.id
_entity.type
_entity.pdbx_description
1 polymer ?
#
loop_
_entity_poly.entity_id
_entity_poly.type
_entity_poly.pdbx_seq_one_letter_code
_entity_poly.pdbx_strand_id
1 'polypeptide(L)'
;MFVAFLFLLTGNNYAQDQSNNSVNNQIWIDFNPSYKISDRLEYNGTIGTKDVYPHSWYKIYTKSDISLNLPKFIFKKLSSSEKVYAGIQMYYIFYSEQPNVFELSPYQGYSLKLPNREHLILQHKLELMERFQWALPVWSYSFGLKLSYEGIITWKLYGNIWKLAKGIDLSCSFKFWWNLIASNVYNNVVRIAPGIGYTINEKWKTAFLVGWDYTRDASIDSFNNNSMIYRFRLYYKIPQKNDKL
;
A
#
# COMPACT_ATOMS: atom_id res chain seq x y z
N MET A 1 -7.50 -11.14 -30.88
CA MET A 1 -8.34 -11.86 -29.90
C MET A 1 -7.94 -11.43 -28.50
N PHE A 2 -8.45 -10.28 -28.06
CA PHE A 2 -8.20 -9.70 -26.75
C PHE A 2 -9.40 -10.07 -25.88
N VAL A 3 -9.20 -10.99 -24.95
CA VAL A 3 -10.24 -11.42 -24.02
C VAL A 3 -10.56 -10.24 -23.10
N ALA A 4 -11.74 -9.67 -23.33
CA ALA A 4 -12.38 -8.74 -22.43
C ALA A 4 -12.56 -9.40 -21.07
N PHE A 5 -11.82 -8.93 -20.06
CA PHE A 5 -12.12 -9.21 -18.67
C PHE A 5 -13.31 -8.34 -18.27
N LEU A 6 -14.47 -8.77 -18.74
CA LEU A 6 -15.78 -8.27 -18.37
C LEU A 6 -15.97 -8.66 -16.90
N PHE A 7 -15.69 -7.73 -15.99
CA PHE A 7 -16.18 -7.81 -14.61
C PHE A 7 -17.71 -7.72 -14.68
N LEU A 8 -18.34 -8.88 -14.82
CA LEU A 8 -19.74 -9.10 -14.48
C LEU A 8 -19.86 -8.93 -12.96
N LEU A 9 -19.92 -7.67 -12.52
CA LEU A 9 -20.62 -7.29 -11.31
C LEU A 9 -22.10 -7.41 -11.64
N THR A 10 -22.63 -8.63 -11.61
CA THR A 10 -24.06 -8.85 -11.51
C THR A 10 -24.50 -8.24 -10.19
N GLY A 11 -25.08 -7.06 -10.30
CA GLY A 11 -25.60 -6.29 -9.19
C GLY A 11 -26.71 -7.06 -8.48
N ASN A 12 -26.37 -7.68 -7.36
CA ASN A 12 -27.26 -7.64 -6.21
C ASN A 12 -27.08 -6.26 -5.60
N ASN A 13 -27.91 -5.32 -6.06
CA ASN A 13 -28.13 -4.05 -5.38
C ASN A 13 -28.68 -4.36 -3.99
N TYR A 14 -27.80 -4.58 -3.01
CA TYR A 14 -28.17 -4.40 -1.62
C TYR A 14 -28.37 -2.90 -1.44
N ALA A 15 -29.63 -2.50 -1.40
CA ALA A 15 -30.05 -1.19 -0.92
C ALA A 15 -29.28 -0.91 0.37
N GLN A 16 -28.53 0.19 0.38
CA GLN A 16 -27.81 0.64 1.57
C GLN A 16 -28.84 0.91 2.65
N ASP A 17 -28.83 0.08 3.68
CA ASP A 17 -29.66 0.27 4.86
C ASP A 17 -29.38 1.66 5.47
N GLN A 18 -30.46 2.33 5.84
CA GLN A 18 -30.53 3.71 6.33
C GLN A 18 -30.01 3.88 7.77
N SER A 19 -29.05 3.06 8.22
CA SER A 19 -28.40 3.21 9.52
C SER A 19 -27.08 3.97 9.36
N ASN A 20 -27.09 5.26 9.70
CA ASN A 20 -25.92 6.15 9.90
C ASN A 20 -24.56 5.63 9.37
N ASN A 21 -24.39 5.58 8.04
CA ASN A 21 -23.10 5.30 7.42
C ASN A 21 -22.22 6.56 7.53
N SER A 22 -21.66 6.82 8.72
CA SER A 22 -20.67 7.88 8.89
C SER A 22 -19.42 7.50 8.11
N VAL A 23 -19.15 8.19 7.01
CA VAL A 23 -17.90 8.04 6.27
C VAL A 23 -16.79 8.66 7.09
N ASN A 24 -15.83 7.84 7.50
CA ASN A 24 -14.64 8.34 8.20
C ASN A 24 -13.65 8.93 7.20
N ASN A 25 -12.93 9.97 7.59
CA ASN A 25 -11.83 10.52 6.81
C ASN A 25 -10.51 10.12 7.45
N GLN A 26 -9.49 9.81 6.66
CA GLN A 26 -8.17 9.47 7.16
C GLN A 26 -7.11 10.34 6.52
N ILE A 27 -6.16 10.81 7.32
CA ILE A 27 -5.03 11.60 6.85
C ILE A 27 -3.77 10.79 7.08
N TRP A 28 -3.02 10.56 6.00
CA TRP A 28 -1.83 9.71 5.99
C TRP A 28 -0.64 10.52 5.50
N ILE A 29 0.46 10.44 6.24
CA ILE A 29 1.71 11.10 5.87
C ILE A 29 2.83 10.08 6.01
N ASP A 30 3.60 9.85 4.94
CA ASP A 30 4.73 8.93 4.99
C ASP A 30 5.98 9.39 4.22
N PHE A 31 7.12 9.14 4.84
CA PHE A 31 8.46 9.28 4.28
C PHE A 31 9.02 7.90 3.92
N ASN A 32 9.48 7.74 2.68
CA ASN A 32 9.84 6.47 2.06
C ASN A 32 11.29 6.52 1.52
N PRO A 33 12.31 6.37 2.38
CA PRO A 33 13.68 6.28 1.92
C PRO A 33 13.95 4.94 1.22
N SER A 34 14.76 4.93 0.16
CA SER A 34 15.29 3.69 -0.41
C SER A 34 16.79 3.81 -0.65
N TYR A 35 17.49 2.67 -0.57
CA TYR A 35 18.92 2.57 -0.80
C TYR A 35 19.21 1.35 -1.67
N LYS A 36 19.83 1.59 -2.82
CA LYS A 36 20.32 0.51 -3.68
C LYS A 36 21.59 -0.07 -3.06
N ILE A 37 21.55 -1.33 -2.65
CA ILE A 37 22.74 -2.02 -2.10
C ILE A 37 23.58 -2.58 -3.25
N SER A 38 22.94 -3.13 -4.28
CA SER A 38 23.57 -3.61 -5.51
C SER A 38 22.60 -3.49 -6.70
N ASP A 39 23.01 -3.91 -7.90
CA ASP A 39 22.12 -3.92 -9.07
C ASP A 39 20.88 -4.80 -8.89
N ARG A 40 20.96 -5.79 -8.01
CA ARG A 40 19.85 -6.71 -7.73
C ARG A 40 19.20 -6.47 -6.38
N LEU A 41 19.86 -5.80 -5.44
CA LEU A 41 19.41 -5.69 -4.06
C LEU A 41 19.10 -4.23 -3.69
N GLU A 42 17.92 -3.99 -3.15
CA GLU A 42 17.45 -2.66 -2.72
C GLU A 42 16.81 -2.75 -1.35
N TYR A 43 17.22 -1.88 -0.44
CA TYR A 43 16.60 -1.66 0.86
C TYR A 43 15.54 -0.56 0.75
N ASN A 44 14.37 -0.78 1.34
CA ASN A 44 13.31 0.21 1.42
C ASN A 44 12.90 0.41 2.87
N GLY A 45 12.80 1.67 3.27
CA GLY A 45 12.22 2.10 4.54
C GLY A 45 10.92 2.87 4.32
N THR A 46 10.07 2.90 5.34
CA THR A 46 8.95 3.83 5.44
C THR A 46 8.74 4.20 6.88
N ILE A 47 8.54 5.48 7.17
CA ILE A 47 8.06 5.95 8.47
C ILE A 47 6.84 6.82 8.18
N GLY A 48 5.75 6.63 8.92
CA GLY A 48 4.55 7.39 8.67
C GLY A 48 3.56 7.40 9.81
N THR A 49 2.54 8.21 9.63
CA THR A 49 1.46 8.43 10.57
C THR A 49 0.12 8.34 9.85
N LYS A 50 -0.92 7.96 10.59
CA LYS A 50 -2.30 7.90 10.12
C LYS A 50 -3.21 8.38 11.23
N ASP A 51 -4.11 9.28 10.89
CA ASP A 51 -5.17 9.78 11.77
C ASP A 51 -6.52 9.53 11.11
N VAL A 52 -7.56 9.35 11.92
CA VAL A 52 -8.94 9.11 11.47
C VAL A 52 -9.86 10.16 12.08
N TYR A 53 -10.74 10.74 11.29
CA TYR A 53 -11.77 11.70 11.70
C TYR A 53 -13.18 11.14 11.42
N PRO A 54 -14.13 11.19 12.36
CA PRO A 54 -13.97 11.67 13.74
C PRO A 54 -12.94 10.83 14.53
N HIS A 55 -12.24 11.48 15.47
CA HIS A 55 -11.07 10.92 16.14
C HIS A 55 -11.38 9.64 16.88
N SER A 56 -10.94 8.51 16.32
CA SER A 56 -11.15 7.17 16.88
C SER A 56 -9.82 6.51 17.25
N TRP A 57 -8.82 6.66 16.38
CA TRP A 57 -7.46 6.22 16.63
C TRP A 57 -6.43 7.02 15.84
N TYR A 58 -5.21 7.04 16.37
CA TYR A 58 -4.02 7.56 15.72
C TYR A 58 -2.96 6.45 15.64
N LYS A 59 -2.22 6.37 14.54
CA LYS A 59 -1.26 5.29 14.30
C LYS A 59 0.05 5.83 13.80
N ILE A 60 1.13 5.42 14.44
CA ILE A 60 2.50 5.60 13.95
C ILE A 60 2.98 4.25 13.44
N TYR A 61 3.73 4.25 12.34
CA TYR A 61 4.26 3.01 11.79
C TYR A 61 5.61 3.19 11.12
N THR A 62 6.36 2.08 11.10
CA THR A 62 7.57 1.94 10.29
C THR A 62 7.53 0.63 9.52
N LYS A 63 8.11 0.64 8.32
CA LYS A 63 8.25 -0.52 7.43
C LYS A 63 9.68 -0.58 6.97
N SER A 64 10.27 -1.76 6.95
CA SER A 64 11.62 -1.99 6.45
C SER A 64 11.66 -3.29 5.69
N ASP A 65 12.04 -3.28 4.41
CA ASP A 65 12.27 -4.47 3.60
C ASP A 65 13.56 -4.44 2.80
N ILE A 66 13.99 -5.65 2.44
CA ILE A 66 14.98 -5.90 1.42
C ILE A 66 14.25 -6.52 0.22
N SER A 67 14.57 -6.03 -0.97
CA SER A 67 14.01 -6.50 -2.23
C SER A 67 15.11 -6.97 -3.17
N LEU A 68 14.87 -8.12 -3.81
CA LEU A 68 15.77 -8.76 -4.77
C LEU A 68 15.11 -8.75 -6.16
N ASN A 69 15.76 -8.10 -7.13
CA ASN A 69 15.39 -8.15 -8.54
C ASN A 69 15.73 -9.54 -9.08
N LEU A 70 14.71 -10.26 -9.55
CA LEU A 70 14.87 -11.57 -10.15
C LEU A 70 15.18 -11.43 -11.65
N PRO A 71 15.96 -12.36 -12.23
CA PRO A 71 16.03 -12.49 -13.68
C PRO A 71 14.64 -12.82 -14.23
N LYS A 72 14.32 -12.33 -15.44
CA LYS A 72 13.02 -12.57 -16.08
C LYS A 72 12.78 -14.08 -16.20
N PHE A 73 11.81 -14.60 -15.45
CA PHE A 73 11.52 -16.03 -15.44
C PHE A 73 10.22 -16.31 -16.20
N ILE A 74 9.13 -15.64 -15.81
CA ILE A 74 7.78 -15.94 -16.30
C ILE A 74 7.51 -15.29 -17.65
N PHE A 75 7.95 -14.03 -17.83
CA PHE A 75 7.62 -13.22 -19.02
C PHE A 75 8.86 -12.75 -19.80
N LYS A 76 9.72 -13.70 -20.20
CA LYS A 76 11.01 -13.42 -20.87
C LYS A 76 10.91 -12.49 -22.09
N LYS A 77 9.84 -12.63 -22.88
CA LYS A 77 9.63 -11.87 -24.13
C LYS A 77 9.00 -10.48 -23.93
N LEU A 78 8.57 -10.14 -22.71
CA LEU A 78 7.93 -8.86 -22.43
C LEU A 78 8.88 -7.93 -21.66
N SER A 79 8.60 -6.62 -21.71
CA SER A 79 9.23 -5.66 -20.81
C SER A 79 8.63 -5.87 -19.42
N SER A 80 9.21 -6.81 -18.67
CA SER A 80 8.82 -7.14 -17.31
C SER A 80 9.96 -6.87 -16.31
N SER A 81 9.59 -6.61 -15.07
CA SER A 81 10.50 -6.61 -13.92
C SER A 81 9.86 -7.40 -12.80
N GLU A 82 10.59 -8.40 -12.30
CA GLU A 82 10.16 -9.29 -11.25
C GLU A 82 11.00 -9.02 -10.00
N LYS A 83 10.36 -8.94 -8.83
CA LYS A 83 11.04 -8.77 -7.55
C LYS A 83 10.42 -9.68 -6.50
N VAL A 84 11.25 -10.24 -5.64
CA VAL A 84 10.82 -10.79 -4.35
C VAL A 84 11.30 -9.86 -3.24
N TYR A 85 10.54 -9.75 -2.16
CA TYR A 85 10.90 -8.89 -1.05
C TYR A 85 10.43 -9.50 0.26
N ALA A 86 11.14 -9.18 1.33
CA ALA A 86 10.77 -9.58 2.68
C ALA A 86 11.19 -8.48 3.65
N GLY A 87 10.43 -8.34 4.74
CA GLY A 87 10.65 -7.27 5.69
C GLY A 87 9.78 -7.36 6.91
N ILE A 88 9.75 -6.26 7.66
CA ILE A 88 8.99 -6.13 8.89
C ILE A 88 8.26 -4.79 8.92
N GLN A 89 7.01 -4.82 9.37
CA GLN A 89 6.20 -3.66 9.66
C GLN A 89 5.99 -3.59 11.18
N MET A 90 6.10 -2.39 11.73
CA MET A 90 5.81 -2.13 13.13
C MET A 90 4.78 -1.02 13.21
N TYR A 91 3.78 -1.22 14.08
CA TYR A 91 2.74 -0.24 14.34
C TYR A 91 2.62 0.01 15.83
N TYR A 92 2.37 1.25 16.17
CA TYR A 92 1.81 1.62 17.48
C TYR A 92 0.51 2.38 17.22
N ILE A 93 -0.58 1.86 17.78
CA ILE A 93 -1.94 2.38 17.59
C ILE A 93 -2.43 2.92 18.92
N PHE A 94 -2.74 4.20 18.92
CA PHE A 94 -3.39 4.91 20.02
C PHE A 94 -4.90 4.88 19.78
N TYR A 95 -5.65 4.30 20.70
CA TYR A 95 -7.10 4.29 20.64
C TYR A 95 -7.67 5.29 21.63
N SER A 96 -8.81 5.89 21.28
CA SER A 96 -9.55 6.80 22.17
C SER A 96 -10.31 6.04 23.27
N GLU A 97 -10.94 4.92 22.91
CA GLU A 97 -11.86 4.17 23.78
C GLU A 97 -11.42 2.71 24.05
N GLN A 98 -10.29 2.28 23.48
CA GLN A 98 -9.78 0.90 23.59
C GLN A 98 -8.32 0.89 24.09
N PRO A 99 -7.81 -0.25 24.56
CA PRO A 99 -6.39 -0.41 24.87
C PRO A 99 -5.51 -0.12 23.65
N ASN A 100 -4.37 0.55 23.86
CA ASN A 100 -3.40 0.81 22.79
C ASN A 100 -2.84 -0.52 22.26
N VAL A 101 -2.42 -0.54 20.99
CA VAL A 101 -1.92 -1.78 20.37
C VAL A 101 -0.53 -1.56 19.80
N PHE A 102 0.39 -2.43 20.19
CA PHE A 102 1.64 -2.62 19.47
C PHE A 102 1.48 -3.81 18.50
N GLU A 103 1.86 -3.65 17.24
CA GLU A 103 1.81 -4.71 16.24
C GLU A 103 3.17 -4.85 15.56
N LEU A 104 3.70 -6.07 15.54
CA LEU A 104 4.87 -6.49 14.78
C LEU A 104 4.40 -7.37 13.63
N SER A 105 4.83 -7.11 12.42
CA SER A 105 4.33 -7.82 11.24
C SER A 105 5.42 -8.14 10.24
N PRO A 106 6.11 -9.28 10.38
CA PRO A 106 6.93 -9.84 9.32
C PRO A 106 6.09 -10.11 8.07
N TYR A 107 6.66 -9.84 6.90
CA TYR A 107 6.00 -10.11 5.63
C TYR A 107 7.01 -10.53 4.56
N GLN A 108 6.48 -11.25 3.57
CA GLN A 108 7.17 -11.58 2.35
C GLN A 108 6.24 -11.39 1.16
N GLY A 109 6.80 -11.07 0.00
CA GLY A 109 5.98 -10.81 -1.17
C GLY A 109 6.73 -10.88 -2.48
N TYR A 110 5.93 -10.82 -3.54
CA TYR A 110 6.36 -10.81 -4.92
C TYR A 110 5.77 -9.59 -5.63
N SER A 111 6.53 -9.00 -6.54
CA SER A 111 6.10 -7.88 -7.37
C SER A 111 6.45 -8.13 -8.82
N LEU A 112 5.48 -7.95 -9.71
CA LEU A 112 5.63 -8.02 -11.16
C LEU A 112 5.23 -6.68 -11.78
N LYS A 113 6.12 -6.05 -12.55
CA LYS A 113 5.78 -4.91 -13.40
C LYS A 113 5.61 -5.38 -14.84
N LEU A 114 4.42 -5.31 -15.41
CA LEU A 114 4.11 -5.82 -16.75
C LEU A 114 2.86 -5.15 -17.37
N PRO A 115 2.98 -4.37 -18.46
CA PRO A 115 4.20 -4.00 -19.15
C PRO A 115 4.92 -2.87 -18.41
N ASN A 116 6.24 -2.88 -18.43
CA ASN A 116 7.08 -1.79 -17.97
C ASN A 116 7.52 -0.96 -19.18
N ARG A 117 6.62 -0.11 -19.68
CA ARG A 117 6.90 0.83 -20.78
C ARG A 117 7.21 2.22 -20.23
N GLU A 118 7.74 3.08 -21.09
CA GLU A 118 8.14 4.44 -20.71
C GLU A 118 6.98 5.26 -20.13
N HIS A 119 5.78 5.19 -20.75
CA HIS A 119 4.61 5.96 -20.31
C HIS A 119 3.64 5.17 -19.43
N LEU A 120 3.58 3.85 -19.55
CA LEU A 120 2.62 3.01 -18.84
C LEU A 120 3.34 1.89 -18.09
N ILE A 121 3.12 1.86 -16.78
CA ILE A 121 3.59 0.80 -15.91
C ILE A 121 2.37 0.19 -15.23
N LEU A 122 2.18 -1.11 -15.43
CA LEU A 122 1.27 -1.90 -14.61
C LEU A 122 2.11 -2.71 -13.62
N GLN A 123 1.76 -2.69 -12.34
CA GLN A 123 2.44 -3.41 -11.30
C GLN A 123 1.46 -4.24 -10.50
N HIS A 124 1.78 -5.50 -10.29
CA HIS A 124 1.05 -6.45 -9.47
C HIS A 124 1.93 -6.79 -8.28
N LYS A 125 1.38 -6.76 -7.06
CA LYS A 125 2.05 -7.23 -5.86
C LYS A 125 1.20 -8.26 -5.15
N LEU A 126 1.85 -9.30 -4.65
CA LEU A 126 1.29 -10.27 -3.72
C LEU A 126 2.13 -10.23 -2.45
N GLU A 127 1.50 -10.15 -1.27
CA GLU A 127 2.19 -10.06 0.01
C GLU A 127 1.48 -10.96 1.02
N LEU A 128 2.24 -11.83 1.69
CA LEU A 128 1.82 -12.60 2.86
C LEU A 128 2.43 -11.96 4.09
N MET A 129 1.63 -11.70 5.11
CA MET A 129 2.04 -11.00 6.31
C MET A 129 1.49 -11.69 7.56
N GLU A 130 2.39 -11.94 8.49
CA GLU A 130 2.06 -12.38 9.85
C GLU A 130 1.85 -11.14 10.71
N ARG A 131 0.95 -11.19 11.69
CA ARG A 131 0.61 -10.07 12.57
C ARG A 131 0.67 -10.55 14.01
N PHE A 132 1.61 -10.05 14.77
CA PHE A 132 1.73 -10.27 16.20
C PHE A 132 1.29 -9.00 16.90
N GLN A 133 0.19 -9.05 17.66
CA GLN A 133 -0.42 -7.88 18.28
C GLN A 133 -0.45 -8.03 19.79
N TRP A 134 -0.12 -6.95 20.50
CA TRP A 134 -0.20 -6.84 21.94
C TRP A 134 -1.07 -5.65 22.33
N ALA A 135 -2.19 -5.92 23.01
CA ALA A 135 -3.04 -4.89 23.60
C ALA A 135 -2.46 -4.44 24.95
N LEU A 136 -2.15 -3.14 25.09
CA LEU A 136 -1.50 -2.53 26.24
C LEU A 136 -2.52 -1.74 27.08
N PRO A 137 -2.46 -1.81 28.42
CA PRO A 137 -1.39 -2.42 29.22
C PRO A 137 -1.63 -3.88 29.62
N VAL A 138 -2.74 -4.50 29.19
CA VAL A 138 -3.13 -5.87 29.62
C VAL A 138 -2.18 -6.95 29.08
N TRP A 139 -1.34 -6.61 28.09
CA TRP A 139 -0.43 -7.52 27.37
C TRP A 139 -1.16 -8.72 26.74
N SER A 140 -2.42 -8.52 26.34
CA SER A 140 -3.17 -9.55 25.63
C SER A 140 -2.60 -9.73 24.22
N TYR A 141 -2.34 -10.98 23.85
CA TYR A 141 -1.70 -11.35 22.60
C TYR A 141 -2.72 -11.86 21.58
N SER A 142 -2.57 -11.46 20.32
CA SER A 142 -3.26 -12.11 19.20
C SER A 142 -2.35 -12.28 17.99
N PHE A 143 -2.55 -13.38 17.28
CA PHE A 143 -1.89 -13.69 16.02
C PHE A 143 -2.87 -13.54 14.85
N GLY A 144 -2.39 -12.98 13.74
CA GLY A 144 -3.13 -12.91 12.48
C GLY A 144 -2.24 -13.29 11.30
N LEU A 145 -2.88 -13.78 10.24
CA LEU A 145 -2.23 -14.07 8.97
C LEU A 145 -3.04 -13.44 7.84
N LYS A 146 -2.38 -12.63 7.02
CA LYS A 146 -3.02 -11.83 5.99
C LYS A 146 -2.32 -12.01 4.65
N LEU A 147 -3.11 -12.34 3.63
CA LEU A 147 -2.69 -12.26 2.24
C LEU A 147 -3.22 -10.96 1.64
N SER A 148 -2.43 -10.29 0.80
CA SER A 148 -2.89 -9.13 0.06
C SER A 148 -2.42 -9.12 -1.38
N TYR A 149 -3.26 -8.60 -2.25
CA TYR A 149 -2.95 -8.35 -3.66
C TYR A 149 -3.13 -6.86 -3.96
N GLU A 150 -2.16 -6.26 -4.64
CA GLU A 150 -2.21 -4.85 -5.04
C GLU A 150 -1.89 -4.70 -6.52
N GLY A 151 -2.86 -4.23 -7.31
CA GLY A 151 -2.66 -3.77 -8.68
C GLY A 151 -2.43 -2.26 -8.69
N ILE A 152 -1.38 -1.80 -9.36
CA ILE A 152 -1.03 -0.39 -9.50
C ILE A 152 -0.87 -0.08 -10.98
N ILE A 153 -1.59 0.92 -11.45
CA ILE A 153 -1.43 1.50 -12.78
C ILE A 153 -0.71 2.83 -12.59
N THR A 154 0.31 3.09 -13.40
CA THR A 154 1.02 4.37 -13.41
C THR A 154 1.19 4.86 -14.85
N TRP A 155 0.65 6.04 -15.11
CA TRP A 155 0.83 6.79 -16.34
C TRP A 155 1.83 7.92 -16.11
N LYS A 156 2.99 7.85 -16.74
CA LYS A 156 4.03 8.88 -16.72
C LYS A 156 3.77 9.91 -17.81
N LEU A 157 3.57 11.17 -17.44
CA LEU A 157 3.30 12.29 -18.37
C LEU A 157 4.58 12.93 -18.93
N TYR A 158 5.66 12.16 -19.09
CA TYR A 158 6.93 12.62 -19.65
C TYR A 158 6.93 12.39 -21.16
N GLY A 159 7.34 13.38 -21.96
CA GLY A 159 7.49 13.23 -23.40
C GLY A 159 7.41 14.55 -24.18
N ASN A 160 7.64 14.48 -25.50
CA ASN A 160 7.62 15.64 -26.40
C ASN A 160 6.28 16.37 -26.47
N ILE A 161 5.19 15.70 -26.11
CA ILE A 161 3.82 16.22 -26.23
C ILE A 161 3.48 17.21 -25.09
N TRP A 162 4.11 17.07 -23.91
CA TRP A 162 3.81 17.89 -22.72
C TRP A 162 5.08 18.25 -21.96
N LYS A 163 5.92 19.15 -22.52
CA LYS A 163 7.14 19.64 -21.83
C LYS A 163 6.85 20.21 -20.43
N LEU A 164 5.67 20.81 -20.24
CA LEU A 164 5.21 21.34 -18.95
C LEU A 164 4.83 20.27 -17.92
N ALA A 165 4.54 19.03 -18.35
CA ALA A 165 4.16 17.92 -17.46
C ALA A 165 5.36 17.03 -17.08
N LYS A 166 6.59 17.42 -17.45
CA LYS A 166 7.81 16.70 -17.06
C LYS A 166 7.87 16.63 -15.52
N GLY A 167 7.98 15.43 -14.99
CA GLY A 167 7.94 15.20 -13.54
C GLY A 167 6.68 14.48 -13.09
N ILE A 168 5.56 14.69 -13.79
CA ILE A 168 4.24 14.27 -13.33
C ILE A 168 3.94 12.81 -13.71
N ASP A 169 3.40 12.05 -12.76
CA ASP A 169 2.73 10.77 -13.03
C ASP A 169 1.34 10.72 -12.41
N LEU A 170 0.41 10.07 -13.10
CA LEU A 170 -0.89 9.71 -12.59
C LEU A 170 -0.83 8.23 -12.20
N SER A 171 -1.43 7.88 -11.07
CA SER A 171 -1.47 6.49 -10.63
C SER A 171 -2.82 6.13 -10.06
N CYS A 172 -3.14 4.85 -10.09
CA CYS A 172 -4.30 4.30 -9.39
C CYS A 172 -3.91 2.93 -8.83
N SER A 173 -4.11 2.73 -7.53
CA SER A 173 -3.89 1.45 -6.86
C SER A 173 -5.20 0.81 -6.44
N PHE A 174 -5.33 -0.49 -6.65
CA PHE A 174 -6.42 -1.34 -6.19
C PHE A 174 -5.82 -2.42 -5.30
N LYS A 175 -6.15 -2.42 -4.01
CA LYS A 175 -5.62 -3.37 -3.04
C LYS A 175 -6.73 -4.19 -2.41
N PHE A 176 -6.51 -5.49 -2.30
CA PHE A 176 -7.41 -6.45 -1.68
C PHE A 176 -6.67 -7.17 -0.56
N TRP A 177 -7.40 -7.53 0.49
CA TRP A 177 -6.86 -8.27 1.62
C TRP A 177 -7.75 -9.46 1.96
N TRP A 178 -7.12 -10.58 2.29
CA TRP A 178 -7.75 -11.79 2.82
C TRP A 178 -7.09 -12.11 4.15
N ASN A 179 -7.87 -12.08 5.23
CA ASN A 179 -7.42 -12.48 6.55
C ASN A 179 -7.57 -14.00 6.64
N LEU A 180 -6.48 -14.72 6.35
CA LEU A 180 -6.42 -16.18 6.41
C LEU A 180 -6.58 -16.68 7.84
N ILE A 181 -6.03 -15.93 8.80
CA ILE A 181 -6.27 -16.07 10.23
C ILE A 181 -6.60 -14.66 10.75
N ALA A 182 -7.81 -14.52 11.32
CA ALA A 182 -8.27 -13.24 11.84
C ALA A 182 -7.49 -12.85 13.09
N SER A 183 -7.11 -11.58 13.17
CA SER A 183 -6.61 -10.94 14.40
C SER A 183 -7.69 -10.02 14.96
N ASN A 184 -7.61 -9.70 16.25
CA ASN A 184 -8.61 -8.89 16.97
C ASN A 184 -8.71 -7.43 16.47
N VAL A 185 -7.79 -6.97 15.62
CA VAL A 185 -7.72 -5.57 15.19
C VAL A 185 -7.72 -5.42 13.68
N TYR A 186 -8.75 -4.72 13.18
CA TYR A 186 -8.93 -4.17 11.83
C TYR A 186 -8.58 -5.08 10.66
N ASN A 187 -9.61 -5.44 9.90
CA ASN A 187 -9.52 -6.27 8.72
C ASN A 187 -9.95 -5.43 7.50
N ASN A 188 -8.98 -4.73 6.90
CA ASN A 188 -9.18 -4.10 5.59
C ASN A 188 -9.64 -5.16 4.59
N VAL A 189 -10.51 -4.78 3.65
CA VAL A 189 -11.04 -5.68 2.62
C VAL A 189 -10.58 -5.21 1.25
N VAL A 190 -10.86 -3.95 0.91
CA VAL A 190 -10.52 -3.38 -0.39
C VAL A 190 -10.18 -1.89 -0.29
N ARG A 191 -9.23 -1.45 -1.11
CA ARG A 191 -8.89 -0.04 -1.30
C ARG A 191 -8.74 0.31 -2.76
N ILE A 192 -9.27 1.46 -3.14
CA ILE A 192 -9.03 2.09 -4.43
C ILE A 192 -8.43 3.47 -4.16
N ALA A 193 -7.28 3.79 -4.74
CA ALA A 193 -6.62 5.07 -4.51
C ALA A 193 -5.98 5.61 -5.79
N PRO A 194 -6.69 6.48 -6.54
CA PRO A 194 -6.05 7.36 -7.50
C PRO A 194 -5.07 8.34 -6.83
N GLY A 195 -4.08 8.80 -7.58
CA GLY A 195 -3.12 9.77 -7.10
C GLY A 195 -2.27 10.41 -8.20
N ILE A 196 -1.61 11.49 -7.83
CA ILE A 196 -0.68 12.25 -8.65
C ILE A 196 0.69 12.27 -7.98
N GLY A 197 1.73 11.99 -8.74
CA GLY A 197 3.13 12.04 -8.32
C GLY A 197 3.90 13.12 -9.06
N TYR A 198 4.93 13.66 -8.42
CA TYR A 198 5.86 14.59 -9.04
C TYR A 198 7.31 14.24 -8.67
N THR A 199 8.13 13.95 -9.68
CA THR A 199 9.57 13.77 -9.51
C THR A 199 10.25 15.12 -9.57
N ILE A 200 10.74 15.58 -8.41
CA ILE A 200 11.43 16.86 -8.27
C ILE A 200 12.84 16.76 -8.87
N ASN A 201 13.53 15.66 -8.59
CA ASN A 201 14.83 15.31 -9.15
C ASN A 201 15.08 13.80 -9.03
N GLU A 202 16.28 13.34 -9.36
CA GLU A 202 16.64 11.92 -9.33
C GLU A 202 16.48 11.27 -7.94
N LYS A 203 16.59 12.07 -6.87
CA LYS A 203 16.52 11.64 -5.47
C LYS A 203 15.13 11.79 -4.88
N TRP A 204 14.44 12.88 -5.19
CA TRP A 204 13.20 13.28 -4.53
C TRP A 204 11.99 13.12 -5.44
N LYS A 205 10.97 12.43 -4.92
CA LYS A 205 9.64 12.35 -5.52
C LYS A 205 8.58 12.57 -4.45
N THR A 206 7.51 13.27 -4.78
CA THR A 206 6.31 13.39 -3.95
C THR A 206 5.14 12.69 -4.62
N ALA A 207 4.14 12.29 -3.85
CA ALA A 207 2.86 11.85 -4.36
C ALA A 207 1.72 12.21 -3.40
N PHE A 208 0.57 12.53 -3.97
CA PHE A 208 -0.68 12.72 -3.25
C PHE A 208 -1.72 11.73 -3.79
N LEU A 209 -2.41 11.02 -2.89
CA LEU A 209 -3.43 10.05 -3.24
C LEU A 209 -4.73 10.37 -2.50
N VAL A 210 -5.85 10.18 -3.19
CA VAL A 210 -7.18 10.19 -2.61
C VAL A 210 -7.75 8.80 -2.76
N GLY A 211 -8.03 8.13 -1.65
CA GLY A 211 -8.47 6.74 -1.65
C GLY A 211 -9.81 6.55 -0.98
N TRP A 212 -10.48 5.48 -1.37
CA TRP A 212 -11.60 4.89 -0.65
C TRP A 212 -11.17 3.53 -0.13
N ASP A 213 -11.46 3.25 1.13
CA ASP A 213 -11.09 2.05 1.86
C ASP A 213 -12.31 1.45 2.55
N TYR A 214 -12.53 0.16 2.30
CA TYR A 214 -13.59 -0.61 2.93
C TYR A 214 -12.98 -1.59 3.91
N THR A 215 -13.45 -1.53 5.15
CA THR A 215 -13.00 -2.36 6.26
C THR A 215 -14.19 -3.09 6.86
N ARG A 216 -14.02 -4.36 7.21
CA ARG A 216 -15.04 -5.16 7.88
C ARG A 216 -14.40 -5.79 9.11
N ASP A 217 -14.99 -5.65 10.29
CA ASP A 217 -14.53 -6.43 11.45
C ASP A 217 -15.09 -7.86 11.41
N ALA A 218 -14.35 -8.82 11.97
CA ALA A 218 -14.76 -10.21 12.11
C ALA A 218 -15.16 -10.57 13.55
N SER A 219 -15.11 -9.61 14.48
CA SER A 219 -15.55 -9.78 15.87
C SER A 219 -17.05 -9.44 16.07
N ILE A 220 -17.56 -9.76 17.26
CA ILE A 220 -18.96 -10.03 17.64
C ILE A 220 -19.96 -8.92 17.29
N ASP A 221 -19.51 -7.68 17.12
CA ASP A 221 -20.31 -6.57 16.60
C ASP A 221 -19.92 -6.28 15.15
N SER A 222 -20.75 -6.71 14.21
CA SER A 222 -20.52 -6.53 12.78
C SER A 222 -20.62 -5.05 12.38
N PHE A 223 -19.51 -4.31 12.44
CA PHE A 223 -19.43 -2.98 11.86
C PHE A 223 -18.69 -3.00 10.52
N ASN A 224 -19.36 -2.46 9.49
CA ASN A 224 -18.77 -2.17 8.19
C ASN A 224 -18.37 -0.69 8.19
N ASN A 225 -17.11 -0.39 7.89
CA ASN A 225 -16.62 0.99 7.84
C ASN A 225 -16.16 1.37 6.43
N ASN A 226 -16.65 2.50 5.95
CA ASN A 226 -16.19 3.16 4.74
C ASN A 226 -15.33 4.36 5.13
N SER A 227 -14.12 4.43 4.60
CA SER A 227 -13.21 5.54 4.85
C SER A 227 -12.69 6.18 3.57
N MET A 228 -12.67 7.51 3.55
CA MET A 228 -11.89 8.28 2.58
C MET A 228 -10.48 8.50 3.12
N ILE A 229 -9.46 8.36 2.28
CA ILE A 229 -8.04 8.50 2.64
C ILE A 229 -7.45 9.65 1.85
N TYR A 230 -6.77 10.56 2.53
CA TYR A 230 -5.92 11.59 1.95
C TYR A 230 -4.49 11.29 2.34
N ARG A 231 -3.66 10.92 1.36
CA ARG A 231 -2.31 10.41 1.62
C ARG A 231 -1.26 11.24 0.91
N PHE A 232 -0.37 11.84 1.69
CA PHE A 232 0.84 12.47 1.19
C PHE A 232 2.05 11.54 1.39
N ARG A 233 2.85 11.38 0.33
CA ARG A 233 4.03 10.52 0.32
C ARG A 233 5.23 11.30 -0.16
N LEU A 234 6.32 11.21 0.60
CA LEU A 234 7.62 11.72 0.22
C LEU A 234 8.57 10.54 0.02
N TYR A 235 9.24 10.48 -1.14
CA TYR A 235 10.20 9.44 -1.48
C TYR A 235 11.58 10.05 -1.60
N TYR A 236 12.58 9.34 -1.06
CA TYR A 236 13.97 9.76 -1.12
C TYR A 236 14.87 8.58 -1.49
N LYS A 237 15.61 8.71 -2.59
CA LYS A 237 16.65 7.74 -2.97
C LYS A 237 17.99 8.17 -2.41
N ILE A 238 18.57 7.33 -1.57
CA ILE A 238 19.90 7.50 -1.00
C ILE A 238 20.92 7.15 -2.10
N PRO A 239 21.81 8.08 -2.50
CA PRO A 239 22.80 7.85 -3.55
C PRO A 239 23.83 6.80 -3.15
N GLN A 240 24.34 6.03 -4.11
CA GLN A 240 25.46 5.12 -3.85
C GLN A 240 26.76 5.93 -3.77
N LYS A 241 27.69 5.49 -2.91
CA LYS A 241 28.98 6.17 -2.71
C LYS A 241 29.81 6.30 -4.00
N ASN A 242 29.54 5.44 -4.99
CA ASN A 242 30.24 5.41 -6.27
C ASN A 242 29.62 6.34 -7.35
N ASP A 243 28.46 6.96 -7.09
CA ASP A 243 27.80 7.88 -8.04
C ASP A 243 28.39 9.31 -8.02
N LYS A 244 29.60 9.49 -7.46
CA LYS A 244 30.30 10.78 -7.31
C LYS A 244 31.59 10.88 -8.14
N LEU A 245 31.68 10.16 -9.25
CA LEU A 245 32.80 10.25 -10.20
C LEU A 245 32.33 10.75 -11.56
#